data_AF-A0A0A8IBU7-F1
#
_entry.id   AF-A0A0A8IBU7-F1
#
_cell.length_a   1.000
_cell.length_b   1.000
_cell.length_c   1.000
_cell.angle_alpha   90.00
_cell.angle_beta   90.00
_cell.angle_gamma   90.00
#
_symmetry.space_group_name_H-M   'P 1'
#
loop_
_entity.id
_entity.type
_entity.pdbx_description
1 polymer ?
#
loop_
_entity_poly.entity_id
_entity_poly.type
_entity_poly.pdbx_seq_one_letter_code
_entity_poly.pdbx_strand_id
1 'polypeptide(L)'
;VIMFVQILKTVLMVLAIFSILFIGFAFAFVILFKAPINSDLLMNQPLYNQCYKAYSSNKLEPAIKVWQQLPSGIMKAIVMMMGEIEFLNTYVTPLNDDDVYTLHYPTLTYLFLLIFIIFMSLLLMNLLIGLAVGDIEAVQKNANLKRISLQVSWLSEFEGKLPMKIRNWVFKEIWEVYPYRCPLENIGSSEAQVIYKKNDNEECKDLGNLFESLNTHEKQLYNLMLDSQQQTDLLKLILQKMEMDPDAEISDNILPEMAGFSKNWKTVISAKNIICKMQKPIKTVEKKL
;
A
#
# COMPACT_ATOMS: atom_id res chain seq x y z
N VAL A 1 -13.51 4.52 -9.60
CA VAL A 1 -14.29 3.93 -8.47
C VAL A 1 -13.60 2.74 -7.83
N ILE A 2 -13.14 1.73 -8.60
CA ILE A 2 -12.49 0.52 -8.05
C ILE A 2 -11.25 0.86 -7.20
N MET A 3 -10.37 1.74 -7.70
CA MET A 3 -9.21 2.23 -6.94
C MET A 3 -9.63 2.84 -5.59
N PHE A 4 -10.63 3.71 -5.60
CA PHE A 4 -11.13 4.37 -4.39
C PHE A 4 -11.65 3.38 -3.34
N VAL A 5 -12.47 2.40 -3.73
CA VAL A 5 -13.02 1.42 -2.77
C VAL A 5 -11.91 0.54 -2.19
N GLN A 6 -10.92 0.19 -3.01
CA GLN A 6 -9.79 -0.61 -2.57
C GLN A 6 -8.92 0.15 -1.56
N ILE A 7 -8.57 1.40 -1.86
CA ILE A 7 -7.81 2.28 -0.95
C ILE A 7 -8.61 2.59 0.31
N LEU A 8 -9.92 2.84 0.20
CA LEU A 8 -10.77 3.10 1.35
C LEU A 8 -10.77 1.90 2.31
N LYS A 9 -10.80 0.68 1.78
CA LYS A 9 -10.75 -0.54 2.59
C LYS A 9 -9.41 -0.67 3.33
N THR A 10 -8.30 -0.41 2.65
CA THR A 10 -6.97 -0.52 3.28
C THR A 10 -6.77 0.57 4.33
N VAL A 11 -7.16 1.81 4.03
CA VAL A 11 -7.14 2.93 4.99
C VAL A 11 -8.01 2.65 6.20
N LEU A 12 -9.25 2.16 6.03
CA LEU A 12 -10.14 1.84 7.15
C LEU A 12 -9.59 0.71 8.03
N MET A 13 -9.00 -0.33 7.44
CA MET A 13 -8.39 -1.44 8.19
C MET A 13 -7.23 -0.95 9.06
N VAL A 14 -6.40 -0.07 8.50
CA VAL A 14 -5.24 0.49 9.19
C VAL A 14 -5.68 1.47 10.28
N LEU A 15 -6.65 2.33 10.00
CA LEU A 15 -7.24 3.24 10.98
C LEU A 15 -7.87 2.49 12.16
N ALA A 16 -8.51 1.34 11.92
CA ALA A 16 -9.07 0.51 12.97
C ALA A 16 -7.99 -0.03 13.93
N ILE A 17 -6.81 -0.40 13.43
CA ILE A 17 -5.69 -0.85 14.27
C ILE A 17 -5.17 0.32 15.12
N PHE A 18 -5.07 1.52 14.55
CA PHE A 18 -4.62 2.71 15.26
C PHE A 18 -5.68 3.34 16.17
N SER A 19 -6.94 2.92 16.08
CA SER A 19 -8.03 3.45 16.91
C SER A 19 -7.76 3.34 18.41
N ILE A 20 -7.10 2.27 18.86
CA ILE A 20 -6.74 2.08 20.28
C ILE A 20 -5.80 3.17 20.80
N LEU A 21 -4.86 3.61 19.95
CA LEU A 21 -3.91 4.65 20.27
C LEU A 21 -4.61 6.01 20.35
N PHE A 22 -5.53 6.30 19.41
CA PHE A 22 -6.31 7.54 19.43
C PHE A 22 -7.24 7.64 20.63
N ILE A 23 -7.90 6.53 20.99
CA ILE A 23 -8.72 6.46 22.18
C ILE A 23 -7.88 6.72 23.44
N GLY A 24 -6.67 6.14 23.52
CA GLY A 24 -5.74 6.38 24.62
C GLY A 24 -5.36 7.85 24.78
N PHE A 25 -4.98 8.52 23.69
CA PHE A 25 -4.68 9.96 23.71
C PHE A 25 -5.92 10.81 24.02
N ALA A 26 -7.09 10.47 23.48
CA ALA A 26 -8.34 11.19 23.75
C ALA A 26 -8.68 11.15 25.25
N PHE A 27 -8.59 9.99 25.89
CA PHE A 27 -8.80 9.87 27.34
C PHE A 27 -7.74 10.63 28.13
N ALA A 28 -6.47 10.59 27.71
CA ALA A 28 -5.41 11.35 28.36
C ALA A 28 -5.70 12.86 28.35
N PHE A 29 -6.09 13.43 27.21
CA PHE A 29 -6.43 14.85 27.11
C PHE A 29 -7.70 15.22 27.89
N VAL A 30 -8.73 14.36 27.88
CA VAL A 30 -9.92 14.58 28.70
C VAL A 30 -9.56 14.63 30.18
N ILE A 31 -8.70 13.73 30.68
CA ILE A 31 -8.28 13.74 32.08
C ILE A 31 -7.45 14.99 32.41
N LEU A 32 -6.55 15.36 31.50
CA LEU A 32 -5.61 16.45 31.68
C LEU A 32 -6.27 17.85 31.70
N PHE A 33 -7.30 18.05 30.88
CA PHE A 33 -8.06 19.31 30.79
C PHE A 33 -9.36 19.32 31.61
N LYS A 34 -9.71 18.21 32.28
CA LYS A 34 -10.86 18.18 33.17
C LYS A 34 -10.56 19.04 34.39
N ALA A 35 -11.38 20.06 34.60
CA ALA A 35 -11.25 20.88 35.79
C ALA A 35 -11.76 20.05 36.99
N PRO A 36 -11.15 20.20 38.19
CA PRO A 36 -11.70 19.59 39.39
C PRO A 36 -13.10 20.15 39.63
N ILE A 37 -14.11 19.30 39.45
CA ILE A 37 -15.51 19.63 39.78
C ILE A 37 -15.60 19.54 41.30
N ASN A 38 -15.65 20.70 41.94
CA ASN A 38 -16.01 20.92 43.35
C ASN A 38 -15.57 19.79 44.28
N SER A 39 -14.33 19.84 44.77
CA SER A 39 -14.06 19.18 46.02
C SER A 39 -14.89 19.89 47.10
N ASP A 40 -15.97 19.23 47.53
CA ASP A 40 -16.71 19.50 48.77
C ASP A 40 -15.79 19.56 50.02
N LEU A 41 -14.50 19.23 49.88
CA LEU A 41 -13.47 19.28 50.91
C LEU A 41 -12.87 20.67 51.21
N LEU A 42 -13.15 21.72 50.40
CA LEU A 42 -12.62 23.09 50.59
C LEU A 42 -13.72 24.11 50.95
N MET A 43 -14.94 23.66 51.25
CA MET A 43 -16.11 24.51 51.50
C MET A 43 -16.05 25.41 52.76
N ASN A 44 -15.04 25.25 53.63
CA ASN A 44 -14.96 26.02 54.88
C ASN A 44 -14.07 27.27 54.81
N GLN A 45 -13.58 27.66 53.64
CA GLN A 45 -12.85 28.93 53.46
C GLN A 45 -13.78 29.96 52.81
N PRO A 46 -14.12 31.09 53.48
CA PRO A 46 -15.06 32.09 52.95
C PRO A 46 -14.59 32.75 51.64
N LEU A 47 -13.28 32.68 51.35
CA LEU A 47 -12.68 33.17 50.10
C LEU A 47 -13.00 32.27 48.88
N TYR A 48 -13.25 30.97 49.09
CA TYR A 48 -13.50 29.98 48.03
C TYR A 48 -14.85 30.21 47.34
N ASN A 49 -15.89 30.57 48.10
CA ASN A 49 -17.25 30.74 47.59
C ASN A 49 -17.43 32.03 46.76
N GLN A 50 -16.57 33.04 46.95
CA GLN A 50 -16.61 34.29 46.19
C GLN A 50 -15.83 34.19 44.88
N CYS A 51 -14.68 33.51 44.88
CA CYS A 51 -13.91 33.23 43.66
C CYS A 51 -14.60 32.21 42.74
N TYR A 52 -15.23 31.16 43.27
CA TYR A 52 -15.92 30.16 42.43
C TYR A 52 -17.19 30.71 41.76
N LYS A 53 -17.91 31.65 42.41
CA LYS A 53 -19.07 32.32 41.81
C LYS A 53 -18.66 33.28 40.68
N ALA A 54 -17.47 33.88 40.74
CA ALA A 54 -16.89 34.65 39.64
C ALA A 54 -16.39 33.75 38.49
N TYR A 55 -15.87 32.56 38.81
CA TYR A 55 -15.48 31.53 37.85
C TYR A 55 -16.68 30.95 37.07
N SER A 56 -17.86 30.90 37.69
CA SER A 56 -19.10 30.39 37.09
C SER A 56 -19.83 31.39 36.16
N SER A 57 -19.22 32.49 35.75
CA SER A 57 -19.81 33.41 34.76
C SER A 57 -18.75 33.92 33.78
N ASN A 58 -18.70 33.29 32.60
CA ASN A 58 -18.18 33.84 31.34
C ASN A 58 -16.65 33.98 31.13
N LYS A 59 -15.76 33.48 31.99
CA LYS A 59 -14.30 33.53 31.75
C LYS A 59 -13.62 32.16 31.68
N LEU A 60 -14.29 31.14 31.13
CA LEU A 60 -13.59 29.96 30.62
C LEU A 60 -13.60 30.07 29.10
N GLU A 61 -12.43 30.20 28.49
CA GLU A 61 -12.33 30.22 27.03
C GLU A 61 -13.07 29.00 26.46
N PRO A 62 -13.84 29.17 25.38
CA PRO A 62 -14.66 28.09 24.82
C PRO A 62 -13.83 26.85 24.50
N ALA A 63 -12.53 27.02 24.19
CA ALA A 63 -11.59 25.95 23.93
C ALA A 63 -11.42 24.95 25.10
N ILE A 64 -11.48 25.42 26.35
CA ILE A 64 -11.25 24.59 27.55
C ILE A 64 -12.56 23.97 28.04
N LYS A 65 -13.68 24.69 27.87
CA LYS A 65 -15.01 24.21 28.23
C LYS A 65 -15.40 22.92 27.50
N VAL A 66 -14.89 22.74 26.28
CA VAL A 66 -15.14 21.55 25.44
C VAL A 66 -14.64 20.26 26.12
N TRP A 67 -13.61 20.32 26.97
CA TRP A 67 -13.06 19.15 27.66
C TRP A 67 -13.84 18.72 28.90
N GLN A 68 -14.76 19.56 29.40
CA GLN A 68 -15.53 19.27 30.61
C GLN A 68 -16.60 18.19 30.37
N GLN A 69 -17.17 18.15 29.16
CA GLN A 69 -18.13 17.12 28.76
C GLN A 69 -17.41 16.02 27.97
N LEU A 70 -17.66 14.77 28.35
CA LEU A 70 -17.01 13.62 27.74
C LEU A 70 -17.26 13.53 26.21
N PRO A 71 -18.50 13.71 25.68
CA PRO A 71 -18.74 13.61 24.24
C PRO A 71 -18.05 14.70 23.43
N SER A 72 -18.05 15.94 23.91
CA SER A 72 -17.40 17.06 23.22
C SER A 72 -15.88 17.00 23.30
N GLY A 73 -15.32 16.51 24.42
CA GLY A 73 -13.88 16.28 24.56
C GLY A 73 -13.38 15.19 23.60
N ILE A 74 -14.13 14.10 23.45
CA ILE A 74 -13.81 13.06 22.46
C ILE A 74 -13.89 13.63 21.04
N MET A 75 -14.94 14.41 20.73
CA MET A 75 -15.06 15.05 19.42
C MET A 75 -13.89 16.01 19.14
N LYS A 76 -13.46 16.79 20.16
CA LYS A 76 -12.29 17.66 20.05
C LYS A 76 -11.01 16.88 19.80
N ALA A 77 -10.83 15.72 20.46
CA ALA A 77 -9.69 14.85 20.20
C ALA A 77 -9.69 14.28 18.77
N ILE A 78 -10.85 13.97 18.20
CA ILE A 78 -10.98 13.56 16.78
C ILE A 78 -10.63 14.71 15.84
N VAL A 79 -11.08 15.93 16.13
CA VAL A 79 -10.71 17.13 15.35
C VAL A 79 -9.20 17.40 15.44
N MET A 80 -8.60 17.24 16.63
CA MET A 80 -7.15 17.29 16.80
C MET A 80 -6.41 16.21 16.02
N MET A 81 -7.01 15.02 15.86
CA MET A 81 -6.49 13.95 15.02
C MET A 81 -6.50 14.30 13.52
N MET A 82 -7.43 15.13 13.06
CA MET A 82 -7.41 15.65 11.68
C MET A 82 -6.28 16.67 11.44
N GLY A 83 -5.56 17.07 12.48
CA GLY A 83 -4.46 18.04 12.42
C GLY A 83 -4.84 19.44 12.91
N GLU A 84 -6.07 19.63 13.38
CA GLU A 84 -6.53 20.93 13.89
C GLU A 84 -6.20 21.09 15.38
N ILE A 85 -5.07 21.75 15.66
CA ILE A 85 -4.63 22.06 17.02
C ILE A 85 -4.77 23.57 17.27
N GLU A 86 -5.76 23.96 18.08
CA GLU A 86 -5.92 25.35 18.54
C GLU A 86 -4.91 25.66 19.66
N PHE A 87 -3.65 25.87 19.28
CA PHE A 87 -2.54 26.06 20.22
C PHE A 87 -2.74 27.28 21.14
N LEU A 88 -3.12 28.43 20.57
CA LEU A 88 -3.22 29.69 21.32
C LEU A 88 -4.28 29.61 22.43
N ASN A 89 -5.53 29.28 22.07
CA ASN A 89 -6.67 29.31 22.98
C ASN A 89 -6.71 28.10 23.95
N THR A 90 -6.02 27.00 23.64
CA THR A 90 -6.06 25.79 24.47
C THR A 90 -4.85 25.67 25.39
N TYR A 91 -3.69 26.25 25.01
CA TYR A 91 -2.43 26.04 25.72
C TYR A 91 -1.75 27.34 26.16
N VAL A 92 -1.81 28.42 25.37
CA VAL A 92 -1.07 29.66 25.65
C VAL A 92 -1.87 30.62 26.53
N THR A 93 -3.13 30.88 26.20
CA THR A 93 -4.03 31.72 26.99
C THR A 93 -4.18 31.21 28.43
N PRO A 94 -4.42 29.90 28.71
CA PRO A 94 -4.52 29.41 30.08
C PRO A 94 -3.17 29.28 30.81
N LEU A 95 -2.05 29.39 30.10
CA LEU A 95 -0.74 29.49 30.74
C LEU A 95 -0.45 30.92 31.23
N ASN A 96 -0.99 31.91 30.53
CA ASN A 96 -0.74 33.34 30.78
C ASN A 96 -1.83 34.02 31.63
N ASP A 97 -3.04 33.45 31.70
CA ASP A 97 -3.99 33.76 32.77
C ASP A 97 -3.42 33.11 34.05
N ASP A 98 -2.95 33.89 35.03
CA ASP A 98 -2.35 33.46 36.31
C ASP A 98 -3.28 32.57 37.21
N ASP A 99 -4.33 31.99 36.64
CA ASP A 99 -5.34 31.17 37.26
C ASP A 99 -4.93 29.68 37.31
N VAL A 100 -4.59 29.19 38.51
CA VAL A 100 -4.18 27.80 38.79
C VAL A 100 -5.25 26.75 38.40
N TYR A 101 -6.50 27.18 38.22
CA TYR A 101 -7.62 26.30 37.88
C TYR A 101 -7.78 26.04 36.38
N THR A 102 -7.13 26.82 35.53
CA THR A 102 -7.32 26.75 34.07
C THR A 102 -6.42 25.70 33.41
N LEU A 103 -5.19 25.54 33.90
CA LEU A 103 -4.24 24.51 33.46
C LEU A 103 -3.54 23.85 34.65
N HIS A 104 -4.08 22.72 35.12
CA HIS A 104 -3.63 22.09 36.37
C HIS A 104 -2.21 21.51 36.28
N TYR A 105 -1.81 20.99 35.11
CA TYR A 105 -0.53 20.31 34.89
C TYR A 105 0.21 20.86 33.67
N PRO A 106 0.73 22.11 33.70
CA PRO A 106 1.31 22.76 32.51
C PRO A 106 2.43 21.93 31.88
N THR A 107 3.43 21.49 32.66
CA THR A 107 4.57 20.73 32.14
C THR A 107 4.16 19.39 31.49
N LEU A 108 3.24 18.65 32.12
CA LEU A 108 2.76 17.39 31.58
C LEU A 108 1.94 17.62 30.29
N THR A 109 1.15 18.68 30.25
CA THR A 109 0.35 19.02 29.07
C THR A 109 1.21 19.31 27.85
N TYR A 110 2.27 20.11 28.00
CA TYR A 110 3.19 20.39 26.90
C TYR A 110 3.97 19.14 26.45
N LEU A 111 4.36 18.27 27.39
CA LEU A 111 5.03 17.01 27.07
C LEU A 111 4.10 16.07 26.27
N PHE A 112 2.88 15.84 26.76
CA PHE A 112 1.89 15.02 26.05
C PHE A 112 1.50 15.60 24.69
N LEU A 113 1.41 16.93 24.58
CA LEU A 113 1.17 17.60 23.31
C LEU A 113 2.30 17.34 22.30
N LEU A 114 3.57 17.43 22.72
CA LEU A 114 4.71 17.19 21.83
C LEU A 114 4.72 15.74 21.33
N ILE A 115 4.52 14.78 22.24
CA ILE A 115 4.38 13.36 21.88
C ILE A 115 3.21 13.21 20.88
N PHE A 116 2.05 13.78 21.19
CA PHE A 116 0.88 13.70 20.32
C PHE A 116 1.14 14.27 18.91
N ILE A 117 1.83 15.40 18.78
CA ILE A 117 2.17 16.00 17.48
C ILE A 117 3.10 15.07 16.68
N ILE A 118 4.10 14.47 17.31
CA ILE A 118 4.99 13.50 16.64
C ILE A 118 4.19 12.27 16.20
N PHE A 119 3.32 11.74 17.06
CA PHE A 119 2.48 10.60 16.71
C PHE A 119 1.48 10.94 15.60
N MET A 120 0.86 12.12 15.58
CA MET A 120 -0.07 12.52 14.52
C MET A 120 0.64 12.78 13.18
N SER A 121 1.77 13.47 13.21
CA SER A 121 2.58 13.74 12.01
C SER A 121 3.21 12.48 11.41
N LEU A 122 3.61 11.50 12.23
CA LEU A 122 4.14 10.22 11.75
C LEU A 122 3.06 9.21 11.37
N LEU A 123 2.02 9.03 12.19
CA LEU A 123 1.03 7.95 12.00
C LEU A 123 -0.07 8.30 11.00
N LEU A 124 -0.51 9.55 10.92
CA LEU A 124 -1.77 9.85 10.24
C LEU A 124 -1.54 10.29 8.80
N MET A 125 -0.80 11.35 8.57
CA MET A 125 -0.60 11.85 7.21
C MET A 125 0.44 10.99 6.49
N ASN A 126 1.61 10.78 7.10
CA ASN A 126 2.73 10.18 6.38
C ASN A 126 2.53 8.68 6.09
N LEU A 127 2.00 7.92 7.04
CA LEU A 127 1.75 6.48 6.85
C LEU A 127 0.52 6.21 5.99
N LEU A 128 -0.61 6.91 6.21
CA LEU A 128 -1.82 6.68 5.41
C LEU A 128 -1.63 7.14 3.96
N ILE A 129 -0.90 8.24 3.72
CA ILE A 129 -0.54 8.66 2.37
C ILE A 129 0.43 7.66 1.75
N GLY A 130 1.45 7.20 2.48
CA GLY A 130 2.40 6.20 1.99
C GLY A 130 1.74 4.89 1.58
N LEU A 131 0.79 4.40 2.38
CA LEU A 131 -0.02 3.22 2.07
C LEU A 131 -0.94 3.45 0.87
N ALA A 132 -1.63 4.60 0.83
CA ALA A 132 -2.49 4.93 -0.29
C ALA A 132 -1.72 5.02 -1.62
N VAL A 133 -0.52 5.64 -1.62
CA VAL A 133 0.32 5.75 -2.81
C VAL A 133 0.84 4.37 -3.24
N GLY A 134 1.28 3.53 -2.30
CA GLY A 134 1.70 2.16 -2.60
C GLY A 134 0.57 1.29 -3.16
N ASP A 135 -0.63 1.40 -2.60
CA ASP A 135 -1.83 0.72 -3.10
C ASP A 135 -2.24 1.21 -4.49
N ILE A 136 -2.14 2.53 -4.75
CA ILE A 136 -2.41 3.11 -6.07
C ILE A 136 -1.44 2.54 -7.10
N GLU A 137 -0.15 2.49 -6.81
CA GLU A 137 0.86 1.98 -7.74
C GLU A 137 0.59 0.51 -8.12
N ALA A 138 0.26 -0.33 -7.12
CA ALA A 138 -0.06 -1.74 -7.35
C ALA A 138 -1.33 -1.94 -8.21
N VAL A 139 -2.35 -1.10 -8.00
CA VAL A 139 -3.59 -1.15 -8.80
C VAL A 139 -3.36 -0.60 -10.20
N GLN A 140 -2.55 0.45 -10.36
CA GLN A 140 -2.23 1.05 -11.65
C GLN A 140 -1.49 0.07 -12.56
N LYS A 141 -0.50 -0.68 -12.03
CA LYS A 141 0.22 -1.73 -12.79
C LYS A 141 -0.70 -2.78 -13.42
N ASN A 142 -1.84 -3.05 -12.80
CA ASN A 142 -2.80 -4.06 -13.26
C ASN A 142 -4.09 -3.46 -13.84
N ALA A 143 -4.19 -2.13 -13.96
CA ALA A 143 -5.44 -1.46 -14.30
C ALA A 143 -5.97 -1.85 -15.68
N ASN A 144 -5.08 -1.98 -16.66
CA ASN A 144 -5.44 -2.33 -18.04
C ASN A 144 -5.99 -3.75 -18.15
N LEU A 145 -5.31 -4.72 -17.53
CA LEU A 145 -5.80 -6.09 -17.46
C LEU A 145 -7.11 -6.18 -16.68
N LYS A 146 -7.23 -5.46 -15.55
CA LYS A 146 -8.44 -5.44 -14.74
C LYS A 146 -9.63 -4.86 -15.51
N ARG A 147 -9.40 -3.81 -16.32
CA ARG A 147 -10.43 -3.20 -17.17
C ARG A 147 -10.95 -4.19 -18.21
N ILE A 148 -10.07 -4.86 -18.94
CA ILE A 148 -10.47 -5.86 -19.95
C ILE A 148 -11.19 -7.03 -19.28
N SER A 149 -10.66 -7.54 -18.17
CA SER A 149 -11.29 -8.62 -17.40
C SER A 149 -12.71 -8.26 -16.96
N LEU A 150 -12.94 -7.02 -16.52
CA LEU A 150 -14.28 -6.56 -16.16
C LEU A 150 -15.20 -6.49 -17.35
N GLN A 151 -14.74 -5.99 -18.51
CA GLN A 151 -15.55 -5.96 -19.74
C GLN A 151 -15.94 -7.37 -20.19
N VAL A 152 -15.00 -8.31 -20.18
CA VAL A 152 -15.27 -9.71 -20.55
C VAL A 152 -16.22 -10.37 -19.55
N SER A 153 -16.02 -10.14 -18.25
CA SER A 153 -16.92 -10.67 -17.21
C SER A 153 -18.33 -10.12 -17.36
N TRP A 154 -18.47 -8.81 -17.58
CA TRP A 154 -19.76 -8.16 -17.80
C TRP A 154 -20.45 -8.70 -19.05
N LEU A 155 -19.69 -8.85 -20.14
CA LEU A 155 -20.21 -9.37 -21.41
C LEU A 155 -20.68 -10.82 -21.25
N SER A 156 -19.91 -11.66 -20.56
CA SER A 156 -20.26 -13.06 -20.32
C SER A 156 -21.52 -13.19 -19.46
N GLU A 157 -21.65 -12.38 -18.39
CA GLU A 157 -22.85 -12.38 -17.56
C GLU A 157 -24.07 -11.88 -18.33
N PHE A 158 -23.89 -10.86 -19.16
CA PHE A 158 -24.94 -10.34 -20.03
C PHE A 158 -25.36 -11.37 -21.08
N GLU A 159 -24.41 -12.03 -21.74
CA GLU A 159 -24.67 -13.09 -22.72
C GLU A 159 -25.42 -14.27 -22.09
N GLY A 160 -25.07 -14.65 -20.85
CA GLY A 160 -25.77 -15.70 -20.10
C GLY A 160 -27.23 -15.36 -19.77
N LYS A 161 -27.59 -14.08 -19.68
CA LYS A 161 -28.96 -13.61 -19.43
C LYS A 161 -29.76 -13.39 -20.73
N LEU A 162 -29.12 -13.42 -21.90
CA LEU A 162 -29.79 -13.19 -23.17
C LEU A 162 -30.49 -14.47 -23.70
N PRO A 163 -31.71 -14.37 -24.24
CA PRO A 163 -32.37 -15.46 -24.94
C PRO A 163 -31.56 -15.91 -26.16
N MET A 164 -31.48 -17.22 -26.41
CA MET A 164 -30.69 -17.79 -27.52
C MET A 164 -31.01 -17.19 -28.89
N LYS A 165 -32.26 -16.79 -29.13
CA LYS A 165 -32.66 -16.14 -30.39
C LYS A 165 -31.97 -14.80 -30.62
N ILE A 166 -31.82 -13.99 -29.57
CA ILE A 166 -31.17 -12.68 -29.64
C ILE A 166 -29.66 -12.86 -29.77
N ARG A 167 -29.08 -13.79 -29.00
CA ARG A 167 -27.64 -14.10 -29.08
C ARG A 167 -27.23 -14.52 -30.49
N ASN A 168 -27.96 -15.45 -31.09
CA ASN A 168 -27.63 -15.95 -32.43
C ASN A 168 -27.87 -14.91 -33.53
N TRP A 169 -28.80 -13.98 -33.31
CA TRP A 169 -29.05 -12.89 -34.24
C TRP A 169 -27.97 -11.79 -34.18
N VAL A 170 -27.44 -11.51 -32.99
CA VAL A 170 -26.42 -10.47 -32.77
C VAL A 170 -25.00 -10.99 -33.04
N PHE A 171 -24.74 -12.29 -32.87
CA PHE A 171 -23.42 -12.89 -33.08
C PHE A 171 -22.99 -12.80 -34.55
N LYS A 172 -21.81 -12.24 -34.78
CA LYS A 172 -21.12 -12.23 -36.08
C LYS A 172 -19.69 -12.69 -35.89
N GLU A 173 -19.29 -13.68 -36.68
CA GLU A 173 -17.95 -14.28 -36.64
C GLU A 173 -16.88 -13.37 -37.27
N ILE A 174 -17.26 -12.60 -38.30
CA ILE A 174 -16.33 -11.75 -39.06
C ILE A 174 -16.80 -10.30 -38.99
N TRP A 175 -15.87 -9.39 -38.68
CA TRP A 175 -16.07 -7.95 -38.68
C TRP A 175 -15.06 -7.28 -39.61
N GLU A 176 -15.53 -6.56 -40.62
CA GLU A 176 -14.69 -5.73 -41.50
C GLU A 176 -14.49 -4.34 -40.89
N VAL A 177 -13.24 -3.97 -40.63
CA VAL A 177 -12.88 -2.66 -40.05
C VAL A 177 -12.26 -1.78 -41.14
N TYR A 178 -12.89 -0.63 -41.43
CA TYR A 178 -12.41 0.35 -42.41
C TYR A 178 -11.72 1.53 -41.69
N PRO A 179 -10.38 1.62 -41.68
CA PRO A 179 -9.64 2.58 -40.85
C PRO A 179 -9.81 4.06 -41.26
N TYR A 180 -10.30 4.33 -42.46
CA TYR A 180 -10.44 5.70 -43.01
C TYR A 180 -11.89 6.15 -43.23
N ARG A 181 -12.89 5.38 -42.77
CA ARG A 181 -14.28 5.87 -42.73
C ARG A 181 -14.58 6.41 -41.35
N CYS A 182 -14.75 7.72 -41.24
CA CYS A 182 -15.47 8.28 -40.10
C CYS A 182 -16.90 7.70 -40.08
N PRO A 183 -17.44 7.32 -38.93
CA PRO A 183 -18.85 7.02 -38.81
C PRO A 183 -19.64 8.23 -39.31
N LEU A 184 -20.49 8.03 -40.32
CA LEU A 184 -21.47 9.04 -40.72
C LEU A 184 -22.36 9.30 -39.50
N GLU A 185 -22.17 10.48 -38.90
CA GLU A 185 -22.88 10.94 -37.72
C GLU A 185 -24.32 11.28 -38.10
N ASN A 186 -25.16 10.24 -38.22
CA ASN A 186 -26.60 10.46 -38.25
C ASN A 186 -27.07 10.72 -36.82
N ILE A 187 -27.24 12.01 -36.54
CA ILE A 187 -28.09 12.65 -35.54
C ILE A 187 -28.94 11.65 -34.74
N GLY A 188 -28.51 11.34 -33.51
CA GLY A 188 -29.37 10.68 -32.52
C GLY A 188 -28.70 9.64 -31.61
N SER A 189 -27.52 9.12 -31.96
CA SER A 189 -26.80 8.20 -31.08
C SER A 189 -25.72 8.94 -30.28
N SER A 190 -26.10 9.42 -29.09
CA SER A 190 -25.13 9.82 -28.09
C SER A 190 -24.16 8.66 -27.81
N GLU A 191 -22.87 8.95 -27.96
CA GLU A 191 -21.76 8.19 -27.37
C GLU A 191 -21.49 6.76 -27.91
N ALA A 192 -21.16 6.67 -29.19
CA ALA A 192 -20.29 5.59 -29.66
C ALA A 192 -19.10 6.16 -30.45
N GLN A 193 -18.41 7.15 -29.87
CA GLN A 193 -17.03 7.41 -30.26
C GLN A 193 -16.22 6.21 -29.80
N VAL A 194 -15.89 5.31 -30.73
CA VAL A 194 -14.76 4.38 -30.58
C VAL A 194 -13.52 5.26 -30.52
N ILE A 195 -13.25 5.79 -29.33
CA ILE A 195 -11.98 6.42 -29.02
C ILE A 195 -10.97 5.28 -29.11
N TYR A 196 -10.29 5.17 -30.25
CA TYR A 196 -8.98 4.52 -30.32
C TYR A 196 -8.06 5.33 -29.40
N LYS A 197 -8.17 5.07 -28.09
CA LYS A 197 -7.30 5.66 -27.09
C LYS A 197 -5.98 4.92 -27.22
N LYS A 198 -5.17 5.35 -28.18
CA LYS A 198 -3.73 5.11 -28.17
C LYS A 198 -3.21 5.86 -26.95
N ASN A 199 -2.87 5.12 -25.91
CA ASN A 199 -1.80 5.38 -24.94
C ASN A 199 -1.94 4.32 -23.84
N ASP A 200 -0.81 3.65 -23.56
CA ASP A 200 -0.49 2.65 -22.52
C ASP A 200 0.34 1.47 -23.06
N ASN A 201 0.59 1.43 -24.38
CA ASN A 201 1.41 0.38 -25.00
C ASN A 201 2.92 0.54 -24.77
N GLU A 202 3.42 1.62 -24.17
CA GLU A 202 4.87 1.82 -23.97
C GLU A 202 5.38 1.08 -22.72
N GLU A 203 4.76 1.26 -21.56
CA GLU A 203 5.22 0.60 -20.31
C GLU A 203 5.01 -0.94 -20.32
N CYS A 204 3.90 -1.43 -20.88
CA CYS A 204 3.66 -2.87 -21.01
C CYS A 204 4.49 -3.54 -22.12
N LYS A 205 4.85 -2.80 -23.19
CA LYS A 205 5.78 -3.34 -24.20
C LYS A 205 7.15 -3.53 -23.59
N ASP A 206 7.66 -2.59 -22.80
CA ASP A 206 8.99 -2.72 -22.22
C ASP A 206 9.10 -3.91 -21.25
N LEU A 207 8.09 -4.14 -20.40
CA LEU A 207 8.10 -5.29 -19.50
C LEU A 207 7.94 -6.63 -20.24
N GLY A 208 7.10 -6.67 -21.29
CA GLY A 208 6.93 -7.84 -22.15
C GLY A 208 8.19 -8.17 -22.96
N ASN A 209 8.78 -7.14 -23.58
CA ASN A 209 10.04 -7.24 -24.32
C ASN A 209 11.19 -7.66 -23.40
N LEU A 210 11.23 -7.18 -22.16
CA LEU A 210 12.23 -7.57 -21.17
C LEU A 210 12.06 -9.05 -20.76
N PHE A 211 10.82 -9.50 -20.54
CA PHE A 211 10.55 -10.90 -20.22
C PHE A 211 10.89 -11.84 -21.39
N GLU A 212 10.62 -11.41 -22.62
CA GLU A 212 10.98 -12.14 -23.84
C GLU A 212 12.50 -12.18 -24.05
N SER A 213 13.19 -11.07 -23.78
CA SER A 213 14.65 -10.98 -23.75
C SER A 213 15.26 -11.87 -22.67
N LEU A 214 14.67 -11.94 -21.47
CA LEU A 214 15.12 -12.85 -20.41
C LEU A 214 14.93 -14.32 -20.78
N ASN A 215 13.79 -14.70 -21.35
CA ASN A 215 13.55 -16.07 -21.81
C ASN A 215 14.47 -16.48 -22.97
N THR A 216 14.82 -15.54 -23.85
CA THR A 216 15.79 -15.80 -24.93
C THR A 216 17.20 -15.92 -24.38
N HIS A 217 17.60 -15.10 -23.41
CA HIS A 217 18.88 -15.24 -22.71
C HIS A 217 18.99 -16.54 -21.90
N GLU A 218 17.92 -16.98 -21.23
CA GLU A 218 17.91 -18.28 -20.53
C GLU A 218 18.14 -19.44 -21.52
N LYS A 219 17.49 -19.41 -22.68
CA LYS A 219 17.71 -20.40 -23.75
C LYS A 219 19.14 -20.34 -24.31
N GLN A 220 19.69 -19.15 -24.49
CA GLN A 220 21.08 -18.98 -24.95
C GLN A 220 22.08 -19.55 -23.95
N LEU A 221 21.90 -19.29 -22.65
CA LEU A 221 22.77 -19.83 -21.60
C LEU A 221 22.71 -21.36 -21.52
N TYR A 222 21.53 -21.94 -21.71
CA TYR A 222 21.38 -23.39 -21.76
C TYR A 222 22.16 -24.00 -22.93
N ASN A 223 22.09 -23.40 -24.11
CA ASN A 223 22.85 -23.85 -25.28
C ASN A 223 24.37 -23.69 -25.09
N LEU A 224 24.82 -22.56 -24.55
CA LEU A 224 26.24 -22.33 -24.26
C LEU A 224 26.80 -23.32 -23.22
N MET A 225 25.99 -23.67 -22.21
CA MET A 225 26.36 -24.69 -21.23
C MET A 225 26.52 -26.06 -21.91
N LEU A 226 25.60 -26.41 -22.81
CA LEU A 226 25.66 -27.67 -23.56
C LEU A 226 26.90 -27.72 -24.46
N ASP A 227 27.18 -26.65 -25.20
CA ASP A 227 28.36 -26.54 -26.07
C ASP A 227 29.66 -26.60 -25.27
N SER A 228 29.72 -25.92 -24.12
CA SER A 228 30.88 -26.00 -23.21
C SER A 228 31.11 -27.43 -22.72
N GLN A 229 30.05 -28.17 -22.40
CA GLN A 229 30.16 -29.56 -21.97
C GLN A 229 30.67 -30.46 -23.10
N GLN A 230 30.14 -30.28 -24.32
CA GLN A 230 30.63 -31.00 -25.51
C GLN A 230 32.12 -30.71 -25.79
N GLN A 231 32.54 -29.45 -25.64
CA GLN A 231 33.96 -29.08 -25.77
C GLN A 231 34.82 -29.75 -24.70
N THR A 232 34.36 -29.84 -23.45
CA THR A 232 35.11 -30.54 -22.39
C THR A 232 35.23 -32.04 -22.66
N ASP A 233 34.19 -32.67 -23.23
CA ASP A 233 34.24 -34.09 -23.55
C ASP A 233 35.10 -34.37 -24.79
N LEU A 234 35.07 -33.49 -25.79
CA LEU A 234 36.02 -33.54 -26.91
C LEU A 234 37.46 -33.36 -26.45
N LEU A 235 37.74 -32.44 -25.51
CA LEU A 235 39.08 -32.27 -24.94
C LEU A 235 39.57 -33.54 -24.24
N LYS A 236 38.70 -34.22 -23.49
CA LYS A 236 39.03 -35.51 -22.86
C LYS A 236 39.32 -36.58 -23.90
N LEU A 237 38.55 -36.64 -24.98
CA LEU A 237 38.79 -37.58 -26.08
C LEU A 237 40.10 -37.29 -26.82
N ILE A 238 40.43 -36.01 -27.03
CA ILE A 238 41.70 -35.58 -27.61
C ILE A 238 42.86 -35.96 -26.68
N LEU A 239 42.76 -35.70 -25.37
CA LEU A 239 43.77 -36.12 -24.38
C LEU A 239 43.90 -37.64 -24.30
N GLN A 240 42.82 -38.40 -24.50
CA GLN A 240 42.86 -39.86 -24.53
C GLN A 240 43.51 -40.39 -25.83
N LYS A 241 43.36 -39.67 -26.95
CA LYS A 241 43.91 -40.02 -28.26
C LYS A 241 45.35 -39.54 -28.46
N MET A 242 45.71 -38.44 -27.81
CA MET A 242 47.08 -37.95 -27.73
C MET A 242 47.72 -38.79 -26.63
N GLU A 243 48.34 -39.92 -26.98
CA GLU A 243 49.15 -40.72 -26.07
C GLU A 243 50.25 -39.83 -25.46
N MET A 244 49.94 -39.17 -24.34
CA MET A 244 50.92 -38.59 -23.46
C MET A 244 51.18 -39.62 -22.36
N ASP A 245 52.45 -40.03 -22.25
CA ASP A 245 52.94 -40.86 -21.16
C ASP A 245 52.42 -40.33 -19.81
N PRO A 246 51.82 -41.16 -18.95
CA PRO A 246 51.26 -40.74 -17.67
C PRO A 246 52.30 -40.25 -16.65
N ASP A 247 53.59 -40.24 -17.00
CA ASP A 247 54.72 -39.96 -16.11
C ASP A 247 55.48 -38.64 -16.44
N ALA A 248 54.98 -37.80 -17.35
CA ALA A 248 55.52 -36.45 -17.48
C ALA A 248 54.91 -35.55 -16.39
N GLU A 249 55.65 -35.32 -15.31
CA GLU A 249 55.29 -34.44 -14.19
C GLU A 249 54.73 -33.09 -14.66
N ILE A 250 53.40 -32.97 -14.70
CA ILE A 250 52.73 -31.68 -14.81
C ILE A 250 52.72 -31.08 -13.40
N SER A 251 53.66 -30.17 -13.16
CA SER A 251 53.74 -29.31 -11.97
C SER A 251 52.35 -28.92 -11.45
N ASP A 252 52.05 -29.33 -10.21
CA ASP A 252 50.82 -29.10 -9.41
C ASP A 252 50.47 -27.62 -9.10
N ASN A 253 50.86 -26.67 -9.96
CA ASN A 253 50.67 -25.24 -9.72
C ASN A 253 49.55 -24.58 -10.54
N ILE A 254 48.67 -25.34 -11.19
CA ILE A 254 47.51 -24.78 -11.89
C ILE A 254 46.22 -25.46 -11.41
N LEU A 255 45.96 -25.44 -10.10
CA LEU A 255 44.63 -25.72 -9.57
C LEU A 255 44.40 -25.02 -8.22
N PRO A 256 44.11 -23.70 -8.21
CA PRO A 256 43.31 -23.13 -7.11
C PRO A 256 41.99 -22.46 -7.52
N GLU A 257 41.68 -22.24 -8.81
CA GLU A 257 40.56 -21.33 -9.15
C GLU A 257 39.19 -21.99 -9.46
N MET A 258 39.10 -23.31 -9.62
CA MET A 258 37.82 -23.96 -9.96
C MET A 258 36.94 -24.32 -8.75
N ALA A 259 37.51 -24.34 -7.53
CA ALA A 259 36.76 -24.68 -6.31
C ALA A 259 35.84 -23.55 -5.80
N GLY A 260 36.08 -22.30 -6.22
CA GLY A 260 35.25 -21.14 -5.85
C GLY A 260 33.93 -21.07 -6.62
N PHE A 261 33.91 -21.55 -7.87
CA PHE A 261 32.74 -21.44 -8.74
C PHE A 261 31.63 -22.46 -8.37
N SER A 262 32.01 -23.69 -8.00
CA SER A 262 31.07 -24.75 -7.61
C SER A 262 30.24 -24.42 -6.36
N LYS A 263 30.82 -23.68 -5.40
CA LYS A 263 30.12 -23.27 -4.16
C LYS A 263 29.02 -22.25 -4.44
N ASN A 264 29.19 -21.37 -5.42
CA ASN A 264 28.20 -20.36 -5.81
C ASN A 264 27.01 -20.93 -6.59
N TRP A 265 27.17 -22.05 -7.31
CA TRP A 265 26.02 -22.67 -8.00
C TRP A 265 25.09 -23.42 -7.05
N LYS A 266 25.62 -24.02 -5.98
CA LYS A 266 24.79 -24.70 -4.96
C LYS A 266 23.89 -23.72 -4.20
N THR A 267 24.34 -22.49 -3.96
CA THR A 267 23.52 -21.42 -3.35
C THR A 267 22.44 -20.92 -4.30
N VAL A 268 22.73 -20.77 -5.60
CA VAL A 268 21.74 -20.37 -6.62
C VAL A 268 20.66 -21.45 -6.84
N ILE A 269 21.04 -22.73 -6.86
CA ILE A 269 20.08 -23.85 -7.00
C ILE A 269 19.20 -23.98 -5.74
N SER A 270 19.76 -23.73 -4.55
CA SER A 270 19.00 -23.72 -3.30
C SER A 270 17.96 -22.59 -3.26
N ALA A 271 18.30 -21.40 -3.77
CA ALA A 271 17.36 -20.29 -3.91
C ALA A 271 16.23 -20.60 -4.91
N LYS A 272 16.53 -21.28 -6.03
CA LYS A 272 15.52 -21.70 -7.04
C LYS A 272 14.48 -22.68 -6.46
N ASN A 273 14.89 -23.60 -5.59
CA ASN A 273 13.99 -24.53 -4.90
C ASN A 273 13.10 -23.87 -3.82
N ILE A 274 13.56 -22.76 -3.22
CA ILE A 274 12.75 -21.98 -2.26
C ILE A 274 11.69 -21.16 -2.99
N ILE A 275 12.04 -20.57 -4.14
CA ILE A 275 11.11 -19.79 -4.98
C ILE A 275 10.04 -20.71 -5.62
N CYS A 276 10.42 -21.89 -6.12
CA CYS A 276 9.45 -22.87 -6.63
C CYS A 276 8.48 -23.41 -5.54
N LYS A 277 8.88 -23.43 -4.26
CA LYS A 277 7.98 -23.84 -3.16
C LYS A 277 6.93 -22.78 -2.81
N MET A 278 7.18 -21.50 -3.10
CA MET A 278 6.20 -20.42 -2.88
C MET A 278 5.17 -20.31 -4.01
N GLN A 279 5.39 -21.00 -5.14
CA GLN A 279 4.54 -20.96 -6.32
C GLN A 279 3.68 -22.23 -6.41
N LYS A 280 2.82 -22.47 -5.41
CA LYS A 280 1.75 -23.49 -5.53
C LYS A 280 0.58 -22.90 -6.34
N PRO A 281 0.15 -23.54 -7.45
CA PRO A 281 -1.04 -23.10 -8.17
C PRO A 281 -2.32 -23.40 -7.36
N ILE A 282 -3.20 -22.41 -7.32
CA ILE A 282 -4.59 -22.54 -6.87
C ILE A 282 -5.29 -23.51 -7.84
N LYS A 283 -5.80 -24.63 -7.30
CA LYS A 283 -6.55 -25.63 -8.06
C LYS A 283 -7.85 -25.03 -8.61
N THR A 284 -7.96 -24.88 -9.92
CA THR A 284 -9.24 -24.69 -10.62
C THR A 284 -9.91 -26.05 -10.80
N VAL A 285 -11.12 -26.16 -10.26
CA VAL A 285 -11.99 -27.34 -10.39
C VAL A 285 -12.63 -27.32 -11.78
N GLU A 286 -12.26 -28.27 -12.63
CA GLU A 286 -13.00 -28.62 -13.84
C GLU A 286 -14.38 -29.14 -13.46
N LYS A 287 -15.45 -28.46 -13.91
CA LYS A 287 -16.77 -29.07 -14.04
C LYS A 287 -16.92 -29.54 -15.48
N LYS A 288 -17.03 -30.86 -15.64
CA LYS A 288 -17.41 -31.54 -16.88
C LYS A 288 -18.83 -31.11 -17.32
N LEU A 289 -18.93 -30.99 -18.64
CA LEU A 289 -20.12 -30.92 -19.53
C LEU A 289 -21.47 -31.23 -18.89
#